data_AF-A0A3A8WDX6-F1
#
_entry.id   AF-A0A3A8WDX6-F1
#
_cell.length_a   1.000
_cell.length_b   1.000
_cell.length_c   1.000
_cell.angle_alpha   90.00
_cell.angle_beta   90.00
_cell.angle_gamma   90.00
#
_symmetry.space_group_name_H-M   'P 1'
#
loop_
_entity.id
_entity.type
_entity.pdbx_description
1 polymer ?
#
loop_
_entity_poly.entity_id
_entity_poly.type
_entity_poly.pdbx_seq_one_letter_code
_entity_poly.pdbx_strand_id
1 'polypeptide(L)'
;EEYDKIQNIYKWLVRQENVVLTCERELGQLRQDLLLCTGVFQGKRRKELEGQIGRKEQQMADMTQRLENIIKVHGYSSVDGFMRVYHHVKADYADYTKQLKAWADKYGMKFVEQQFEQRQKSFEPDINKIKYRSNLS
;
A
#
# COMPACT_ATOMS: atom_id res chain seq x y z
N GLU A 1 5.03 -11.91 -9.45
CA GLU A 1 3.77 -12.20 -10.16
C GLU A 1 2.54 -12.17 -9.26
N GLU A 2 2.42 -13.01 -8.23
CA GLU A 2 1.19 -13.08 -7.41
C GLU A 2 1.03 -11.86 -6.47
N TYR A 3 2.12 -11.43 -5.84
CA TYR A 3 2.17 -10.20 -5.04
C TYR A 3 1.86 -8.95 -5.89
N ASP A 4 2.43 -8.83 -7.09
CA ASP A 4 2.21 -7.67 -7.97
C ASP A 4 0.75 -7.57 -8.41
N LYS A 5 0.12 -8.71 -8.72
CA LYS A 5 -1.32 -8.77 -9.06
C LYS A 5 -2.17 -8.30 -7.88
N ILE A 6 -1.92 -8.83 -6.68
CA ILE A 6 -2.64 -8.47 -5.45
C ILE A 6 -2.44 -6.99 -5.08
N GLN A 7 -1.21 -6.48 -5.23
CA GLN A 7 -0.89 -5.08 -4.96
C GLN A 7 -1.56 -4.12 -5.97
N ASN A 8 -1.66 -4.52 -7.24
CA ASN A 8 -2.35 -3.72 -8.26
C ASN A 8 -3.85 -3.64 -7.99
N ILE A 9 -4.49 -4.75 -7.59
CA ILE A 9 -5.90 -4.77 -7.21
C ILE A 9 -6.13 -3.87 -5.97
N TYR A 10 -5.23 -3.92 -4.98
CA TYR A 10 -5.30 -3.05 -3.80
C TYR A 10 -5.16 -1.56 -4.13
N LYS A 11 -4.16 -1.17 -4.93
CA LYS A 11 -3.98 0.23 -5.35
C LYS A 11 -5.22 0.77 -6.07
N TRP A 12 -5.85 -0.08 -6.86
CA TRP A 12 -7.09 0.24 -7.54
C TRP A 12 -8.27 0.38 -6.56
N LEU A 13 -8.40 -0.53 -5.59
CA LEU A 13 -9.39 -0.46 -4.51
C LEU A 13 -9.30 0.85 -3.73
N VAL A 14 -8.10 1.22 -3.28
CA VAL A 14 -7.86 2.50 -2.58
C VAL A 14 -8.23 3.68 -3.47
N ARG A 15 -7.97 3.60 -4.78
CA ARG A 15 -8.38 4.64 -5.72
C ARG A 15 -9.90 4.74 -5.83
N GLN A 16 -10.62 3.62 -5.87
CA GLN A 16 -12.09 3.62 -5.87
C GLN A 16 -12.67 4.12 -4.55
N GLU A 17 -12.11 3.73 -3.42
CA GLU A 17 -12.53 4.18 -2.08
C GLU A 17 -12.47 5.72 -1.97
N ASN A 18 -11.38 6.33 -2.45
CA ASN A 18 -11.27 7.79 -2.50
C ASN A 18 -12.35 8.45 -3.39
N VAL A 19 -12.75 7.80 -4.49
CA VAL A 19 -13.82 8.30 -5.36
C VAL A 19 -15.19 8.14 -4.69
N VAL A 20 -15.43 7.04 -3.97
CA VAL A 20 -16.65 6.81 -3.18
C VAL A 20 -16.76 7.87 -2.08
N LEU A 21 -15.71 8.07 -1.28
CA LEU A 21 -15.66 9.11 -0.24
C LEU A 21 -15.94 10.52 -0.78
N THR A 22 -15.43 10.82 -1.99
CA THR A 22 -15.69 12.10 -2.65
C THR A 22 -17.16 12.20 -3.09
N CYS A 23 -17.72 11.14 -3.69
CA CYS A 23 -19.14 11.09 -4.07
C CYS A 23 -20.07 11.20 -2.85
N GLU A 24 -19.75 10.55 -1.73
CA GLU A 24 -20.51 10.65 -0.47
C GLU A 24 -20.52 12.08 0.07
N ARG A 25 -19.36 12.77 0.04
CA ARG A 25 -19.27 14.17 0.45
C ARG A 25 -20.12 15.08 -0.44
N GLU A 26 -20.04 14.90 -1.76
CA GLU A 26 -20.84 15.66 -2.72
C GLU A 26 -22.35 15.40 -2.55
N LEU A 27 -22.75 14.14 -2.30
CA LEU A 27 -24.13 13.79 -1.98
C LEU A 27 -24.61 14.44 -0.69
N GLY A 28 -23.77 14.46 0.35
CA GLY A 28 -24.06 15.17 1.59
C GLY A 28 -24.33 16.65 1.35
N GLN A 29 -23.50 17.31 0.54
CA GLN A 29 -23.68 18.71 0.17
C GLN A 29 -24.98 18.94 -0.63
N LEU A 30 -25.27 18.10 -1.64
CA LEU A 30 -26.48 18.22 -2.44
C LEU A 30 -27.76 18.00 -1.60
N ARG A 31 -27.72 17.06 -0.64
CA ARG A 31 -28.82 16.82 0.29
C ARG A 31 -29.02 17.99 1.25
N GLN A 32 -27.94 18.61 1.72
CA GLN A 32 -28.01 19.82 2.53
C GLN A 32 -28.58 21.00 1.74
N ASP A 33 -28.12 21.21 0.51
CA ASP A 33 -28.64 22.25 -0.38
C ASP A 33 -30.14 22.06 -0.67
N LEU A 34 -30.59 20.80 -0.82
CA LEU A 34 -32.00 20.47 -1.00
C LEU A 34 -32.83 20.79 0.25
N LEU A 35 -32.31 20.47 1.44
CA LEU A 35 -32.90 20.80 2.75
C LEU A 35 -33.05 22.31 2.96
N LEU A 36 -32.05 23.09 2.55
CA LEU A 36 -32.08 24.56 2.60
C LEU A 36 -33.00 25.17 1.54
N CYS A 37 -33.47 24.38 0.56
CA CYS A 37 -34.28 24.81 -0.56
C CYS A 37 -35.79 24.90 -0.20
N THR A 38 -36.12 25.57 0.90
CA THR A 38 -37.46 25.58 1.52
C THR A 38 -38.45 26.56 0.88
N GLY A 39 -37.99 27.48 0.04
CA GLY A 39 -38.82 28.52 -0.57
C GLY A 39 -39.85 27.99 -1.59
N VAL A 40 -41.05 28.58 -1.60
CA VAL A 40 -42.15 28.22 -2.52
C VAL A 40 -41.77 28.46 -4.00
N PHE A 41 -40.92 29.44 -4.28
CA PHE A 41 -40.41 29.70 -5.64
C PHE A 41 -39.23 28.82 -6.08
N GLN A 42 -38.79 27.89 -5.24
CA GLN A 42 -37.59 27.08 -5.51
C GLN A 42 -37.89 25.69 -6.11
N GLY A 43 -39.12 25.44 -6.58
CA GLY A 43 -39.50 24.14 -7.16
C GLY A 43 -38.59 23.66 -8.30
N LYS A 44 -38.15 24.56 -9.19
CA LYS A 44 -37.18 24.22 -10.26
C LYS A 44 -35.82 23.81 -9.71
N ARG A 45 -35.33 24.51 -8.67
CA ARG A 45 -34.05 24.21 -8.03
C ARG A 45 -34.10 22.90 -7.25
N ARG A 46 -35.21 22.59 -6.56
CA ARG A 46 -35.42 21.28 -5.91
C ARG A 46 -35.35 20.13 -6.90
N LYS A 47 -36.08 20.22 -8.01
CA LYS A 47 -36.07 19.17 -9.05
C LYS A 47 -34.68 18.96 -9.68
N GLU A 48 -33.92 20.04 -9.85
CA GLU A 48 -32.53 19.97 -10.31
C GLU A 48 -31.62 19.25 -9.30
N LEU A 49 -31.73 19.60 -8.01
CA LEU A 49 -30.97 18.96 -6.93
C LEU A 49 -31.32 17.48 -6.78
N GLU A 50 -32.60 17.11 -6.82
CA GLU A 50 -33.07 15.72 -6.82
C GLU A 50 -32.50 14.93 -8.01
N GLY A 51 -32.49 15.54 -9.21
CA GLY A 51 -31.88 14.93 -10.39
C GLY A 51 -30.37 14.74 -10.26
N GLN A 52 -29.66 15.68 -9.64
CA GLN A 52 -28.23 15.56 -9.37
C GLN A 52 -27.94 14.46 -8.34
N ILE A 53 -28.76 14.35 -7.29
CA ILE A 53 -28.68 13.28 -6.28
C ILE A 53 -28.87 11.92 -6.96
N GLY A 54 -29.94 11.74 -7.74
CA GLY A 54 -30.20 10.45 -8.41
C GLY A 54 -29.09 10.03 -9.38
N ARG A 55 -28.52 10.98 -10.13
CA ARG A 55 -27.35 10.70 -11.00
C ARG A 55 -26.12 10.26 -10.19
N LYS A 56 -25.87 10.88 -9.04
CA LYS A 56 -24.75 10.53 -8.16
C LYS A 56 -24.96 9.19 -7.47
N GLU A 57 -26.17 8.87 -7.05
CA GLU A 57 -26.51 7.56 -6.47
C GLU A 57 -26.33 6.43 -7.50
N GLN A 58 -26.76 6.65 -8.75
CA GLN A 58 -26.50 5.70 -9.83
C GLN A 58 -25.00 5.51 -10.09
N GLN A 59 -24.22 6.60 -10.08
CA GLN A 59 -22.77 6.54 -10.23
C GLN A 59 -22.10 5.69 -9.13
N MET A 60 -22.54 5.81 -7.88
CA MET A 60 -22.04 4.96 -6.78
C MET A 60 -22.43 3.49 -6.95
N ALA A 61 -23.65 3.20 -7.38
CA ALA A 61 -24.10 1.84 -7.64
C ALA A 61 -23.27 1.18 -8.75
N ASP A 62 -23.04 1.88 -9.86
CA ASP A 62 -22.22 1.40 -10.97
C ASP A 62 -20.76 1.15 -10.56
N MET A 63 -20.19 2.03 -9.71
CA MET A 63 -18.85 1.86 -9.16
C MET A 63 -18.75 0.61 -8.26
N THR A 64 -19.75 0.40 -7.41
CA THR A 64 -19.84 -0.78 -6.52
C THR A 64 -19.94 -2.07 -7.34
N GLN A 65 -20.77 -2.07 -8.39
CA GLN A 65 -20.92 -3.23 -9.28
C GLN A 65 -19.62 -3.55 -10.03
N ARG A 66 -18.88 -2.53 -10.50
CA ARG A 66 -17.57 -2.71 -11.15
C ARG A 66 -16.54 -3.32 -10.20
N LEU A 67 -16.53 -2.88 -8.94
CA LEU A 67 -15.72 -3.44 -7.86
C LEU A 67 -15.98 -4.93 -7.68
N GLU A 68 -17.23 -5.32 -7.52
CA GLU A 68 -17.60 -6.73 -7.37
C GLU A 68 -17.21 -7.58 -8.58
N ASN A 69 -17.43 -7.06 -9.79
CA ASN A 69 -17.14 -7.79 -11.03
C ASN A 69 -15.63 -8.09 -11.17
N ILE A 70 -14.76 -7.13 -10.86
CA ILE A 70 -13.31 -7.31 -10.96
C ILE A 70 -12.80 -8.30 -9.92
N ILE A 71 -13.30 -8.21 -8.70
CA ILE A 71 -12.92 -9.12 -7.60
C ILE A 71 -13.31 -10.56 -7.96
N LYS A 72 -14.49 -10.76 -8.57
CA LYS A 72 -14.92 -12.05 -9.13
C LYS A 72 -14.04 -12.54 -10.28
N VAL A 73 -13.64 -11.66 -11.21
CA VAL A 73 -12.70 -12.00 -12.30
C VAL A 73 -11.36 -12.48 -11.77
N HIS A 74 -10.93 -11.96 -10.62
CA HIS A 74 -9.72 -12.38 -9.93
C HIS A 74 -9.90 -13.59 -8.99
N GLY A 75 -11.07 -14.25 -9.01
CA GLY A 75 -11.34 -15.46 -8.25
C GLY A 75 -11.76 -15.25 -6.80
N TYR A 76 -12.00 -14.00 -6.38
CA TYR A 76 -12.44 -13.67 -5.04
C TYR A 76 -13.97 -13.52 -5.00
N SER A 77 -14.61 -14.12 -3.99
CA SER A 77 -16.07 -14.10 -3.84
C SER A 77 -16.63 -12.78 -3.29
N SER A 78 -15.81 -12.02 -2.56
CA SER A 78 -16.18 -10.73 -1.95
C SER A 78 -14.97 -9.82 -1.73
N VAL A 79 -15.24 -8.51 -1.55
CA VAL A 79 -14.22 -7.51 -1.17
C VAL A 79 -13.52 -7.90 0.14
N ASP A 80 -14.28 -8.37 1.13
CA ASP A 80 -13.73 -8.83 2.41
C ASP A 80 -12.81 -10.04 2.24
N GLY A 81 -13.19 -10.97 1.36
CA GLY A 81 -12.37 -12.14 1.01
C GLY A 81 -11.03 -11.72 0.40
N PHE A 82 -11.07 -10.76 -0.52
CA PHE A 82 -9.87 -10.16 -1.10
C PHE A 82 -9.01 -9.45 -0.03
N MET A 83 -9.61 -8.64 0.84
CA MET A 83 -8.87 -7.89 1.87
C MET A 83 -8.16 -8.82 2.85
N ARG A 84 -8.76 -9.95 3.24
CA ARG A 84 -8.09 -10.97 4.06
C ARG A 84 -6.85 -11.53 3.38
N VAL A 85 -6.96 -11.90 2.10
CA VAL A 85 -5.83 -12.43 1.32
C VAL A 85 -4.75 -11.38 1.14
N TYR A 86 -5.12 -10.14 0.83
CA TYR A 86 -4.18 -9.02 0.73
C TYR A 86 -3.40 -8.80 2.03
N HIS A 87 -4.07 -8.77 3.18
CA HIS A 87 -3.42 -8.57 4.47
C HIS A 87 -2.45 -9.70 4.82
N HIS A 88 -2.83 -10.95 4.53
CA HIS A 88 -1.96 -12.11 4.72
C HIS A 88 -0.71 -12.03 3.84
N VAL A 89 -0.88 -11.83 2.53
CA VAL A 89 0.23 -11.72 1.57
C VAL A 89 1.14 -10.52 1.86
N LYS A 90 0.58 -9.40 2.34
CA LYS A 90 1.35 -8.22 2.76
C LYS A 90 2.19 -8.50 4.00
N ALA A 91 1.65 -9.25 4.97
CA ALA A 91 2.38 -9.66 6.16
C ALA A 91 3.53 -10.61 5.80
N ASP A 92 3.26 -11.62 4.98
CA ASP A 92 4.27 -12.58 4.51
C ASP A 92 5.39 -11.89 3.73
N TYR A 93 5.05 -10.94 2.86
CA TYR A 93 6.03 -10.14 2.12
C TYR A 93 6.85 -9.24 3.04
N ALA A 94 6.23 -8.64 4.07
CA ALA A 94 6.94 -7.83 5.06
C ALA A 94 7.93 -8.67 5.89
N ASP A 95 7.52 -9.87 6.30
CA ASP A 95 8.39 -10.81 7.02
C ASP A 95 9.51 -11.33 6.13
N TYR A 96 9.24 -11.66 4.87
CA TYR A 96 10.27 -12.01 3.89
C TYR A 96 11.28 -10.86 3.71
N THR A 97 10.80 -9.62 3.56
CA THR A 97 11.66 -8.44 3.42
C THR A 97 12.50 -8.21 4.67
N LYS A 98 11.94 -8.43 5.86
CA LYS A 98 12.63 -8.33 7.14
C LYS A 98 13.71 -9.41 7.28
N GLN A 99 13.42 -10.64 6.89
CA GLN A 99 14.38 -11.75 6.88
C GLN A 99 15.51 -11.50 5.88
N LEU A 100 15.19 -11.02 4.67
CA LEU A 100 16.19 -10.59 3.68
C LEU A 100 17.09 -9.50 4.23
N LYS A 101 16.53 -8.50 4.92
CA LYS A 101 17.31 -7.43 5.55
C LYS A 101 18.21 -7.97 6.66
N ALA A 102 17.68 -8.83 7.53
CA ALA A 102 18.48 -9.45 8.59
C ALA A 102 19.59 -10.36 8.03
N TRP A 103 19.33 -11.07 6.93
CA TRP A 103 20.31 -11.86 6.22
C TRP A 103 21.37 -10.97 5.56
N ALA A 104 20.97 -9.87 4.91
CA ALA A 104 21.89 -8.90 4.30
C ALA A 104 22.76 -8.18 5.35
N ASP A 105 22.22 -7.87 6.53
CA ASP A 105 22.97 -7.27 7.62
C ASP A 105 23.93 -8.29 8.27
N LYS A 106 23.53 -9.55 8.36
CA LYS A 106 24.31 -10.62 8.99
C LYS A 106 25.34 -11.29 8.07
N TYR A 107 25.11 -11.29 6.75
CA TYR A 107 25.94 -12.01 5.78
C TYR A 107 26.29 -11.19 4.53
N GLY A 108 25.75 -9.98 4.38
CA GLY A 108 26.05 -9.12 3.24
C GLY A 108 27.47 -8.56 3.27
N MET A 109 27.86 -7.89 2.19
CA MET A 109 29.24 -7.39 1.96
C MET A 109 29.82 -6.61 3.15
N LYS A 110 29.01 -5.81 3.87
CA LYS A 110 29.46 -5.10 5.08
C LYS A 110 29.88 -6.03 6.23
N PHE A 111 29.19 -7.16 6.42
CA PHE A 111 29.58 -8.15 7.42
C PHE A 111 30.88 -8.85 7.02
N VAL A 112 31.01 -9.23 5.74
CA VAL A 112 32.23 -9.85 5.20
C VAL A 112 33.43 -8.89 5.29
N GLU A 113 33.23 -7.61 4.97
CA GLU A 113 34.23 -6.56 5.05
C GLU A 113 34.65 -6.28 6.50
N GLN A 114 33.71 -6.19 7.45
CA GLN A 114 34.03 -6.08 8.88
C GLN A 114 34.77 -7.29 9.43
N GLN A 115 34.39 -8.51 9.01
CA GLN A 115 35.13 -9.72 9.38
C GLN A 115 36.53 -9.73 8.79
N PHE A 116 36.69 -9.25 7.55
CA PHE A 116 37.98 -9.14 6.89
C PHE A 116 38.88 -8.09 7.58
N GLU A 117 38.35 -6.92 7.91
CA GLU A 117 39.05 -5.87 8.64
C GLU A 117 39.45 -6.29 10.06
N GLN A 118 38.55 -6.96 10.80
CA GLN A 118 38.87 -7.50 12.12
C GLN A 118 39.97 -8.55 12.05
N ARG A 119 39.92 -9.43 11.04
CA ARG A 119 40.97 -10.43 10.80
C ARG A 119 42.29 -9.75 10.41
N GLN A 120 42.25 -8.73 9.55
CA GLN A 120 43.42 -7.96 9.14
C GLN A 120 44.10 -7.27 10.34
N LYS A 121 43.32 -6.63 11.21
CA LYS A 121 43.80 -6.03 12.47
C LYS A 121 44.37 -7.06 13.44
N SER A 122 43.83 -8.28 13.46
CA SER A 122 44.37 -9.37 14.29
C SER A 122 45.72 -9.90 13.80
N PHE A 123 46.02 -9.79 12.50
CA PHE A 123 47.32 -10.18 11.92
C PHE A 123 48.38 -9.06 11.98
N GLU A 124 47.96 -7.80 12.13
CA GLU A 124 48.82 -6.62 12.21
C GLU A 124 49.88 -6.66 13.34
N PRO A 125 49.60 -7.12 14.58
CA PRO A 125 50.63 -7.28 15.61
C PRO A 125 51.66 -8.37 15.28
N ASP A 126 51.29 -9.42 14.54
CA ASP A 126 52.21 -10.48 14.16
C ASP A 126 53.13 -10.05 13.00
N ILE A 127 52.63 -9.26 12.05
CA ILE A 127 53.44 -8.66 10.99
C ILE A 127 54.48 -7.69 11.57
N ASN A 128 54.09 -6.88 12.56
CA ASN A 128 55.03 -5.99 13.23
C ASN A 128 56.11 -6.76 14.00
N LYS A 129 55.76 -7.83 14.73
CA LYS A 129 56.75 -8.72 15.38
C LYS A 129 57.73 -9.36 14.39
N ILE A 130 57.27 -9.74 13.21
CA ILE A 130 58.12 -10.29 12.15
C ILE A 130 59.09 -9.21 11.64
N LYS A 131 58.61 -7.97 11.36
CA LYS A 131 59.45 -6.84 10.92
C LYS A 131 60.51 -6.42 11.94
N TYR A 132 60.19 -6.44 13.24
CA TYR A 132 61.17 -6.11 14.28
C TYR A 132 62.27 -7.19 14.43
N ARG A 133 61.97 -8.47 14.15
CA ARG A 133 62.98 -9.55 14.19
C ARG A 133 63.95 -9.53 13.00
N SER A 134 63.52 -9.09 11.81
CA SER A 134 64.39 -8.98 10.64
C SER A 134 65.33 -7.77 10.65
N ASN A 135 65.05 -6.75 11.46
CA ASN A 135 65.90 -5.56 11.61
C ASN A 135 66.97 -5.69 12.72
N LEU A 136 67.06 -6.87 13.35
CA LEU A 136 67.96 -7.18 14.47
C LEU A 136 68.96 -8.32 14.15
N SER A 137 69.02 -8.75 12.88
CA SER A 137 70.02 -9.68 12.33
C SER A 137 70.78 -9.03 11.19
#